data_AF-A0AAU2IPP3-F1
#
_entry.id   AF-A0AAU2IPP3-F1
#
_cell.length_a   1.000
_cell.length_b   1.000
_cell.length_c   1.000
_cell.angle_alpha   90.00
_cell.angle_beta   90.00
_cell.angle_gamma   90.00
#
_symmetry.space_group_name_H-M   'P 1'
#
loop_
_entity.id
_entity.type
_entity.pdbx_description
1 polymer ?
#
loop_
_entity_poly.entity_id
_entity_poly.type
_entity_poly.pdbx_seq_one_letter_code
_entity_poly.pdbx_strand_id
1 'polypeptide(L)'
;MAGLLVTGCAARDPGPALSADDTVKAATQLLTDRCLTAQGLTPPRPGRRPGTQAQEERLADALFGAGRTELSLRLPTGYSVRAHTDGCLASAQRALYGDQRRWFQVSTVVNNLKPEAAYRKTSLASVRAGHRTEVAAWRRLREHALNRARDLLADQEQQ
;
A
#
# COMPACT_ATOMS: atom_id res chain seq x y z
N MET A 1 26.19 32.39 46.37
CA MET A 1 26.34 32.14 44.92
C MET A 1 25.30 31.13 44.51
N ALA A 2 24.22 31.58 43.87
CA ALA A 2 23.14 30.73 43.39
C ALA A 2 23.36 30.46 41.90
N GLY A 3 23.67 29.20 41.55
CA GLY A 3 23.82 28.76 40.17
C GLY A 3 22.47 28.32 39.60
N LEU A 4 21.98 29.02 38.58
CA LEU A 4 20.84 28.60 37.77
C LEU A 4 21.29 27.47 36.82
N LEU A 5 20.71 26.29 37.03
CA LEU A 5 20.79 25.18 36.07
C LEU A 5 19.79 25.44 34.94
N VAL A 6 20.29 25.77 33.74
CA VAL A 6 19.47 25.86 32.54
C VAL A 6 19.27 24.44 32.00
N THR A 7 18.11 23.85 32.24
CA THR A 7 17.64 22.65 31.53
C THR A 7 17.24 23.06 30.12
N GLY A 8 18.14 22.87 29.15
CA GLY A 8 17.82 23.03 27.73
C GLY A 8 16.96 21.87 27.25
N CYS A 9 15.72 22.16 26.82
CA CYS A 9 14.93 21.23 26.03
C CYS A 9 15.62 21.06 24.67
N ALA A 10 16.37 19.97 24.48
CA ALA A 10 16.78 19.58 23.14
C ALA A 10 15.51 19.16 22.38
N ALA A 11 15.00 20.05 21.53
CA ALA A 11 13.99 19.69 20.55
C ALA A 11 14.59 18.55 19.71
N ARG A 12 13.92 17.39 19.70
CA ARG A 12 14.30 16.30 18.78
C ARG A 12 14.18 16.85 17.38
N ASP A 13 15.28 16.84 16.63
CA ASP A 13 15.23 17.09 15.19
C ASP A 13 14.23 16.10 14.59
N PRO A 14 13.15 16.58 13.95
CA PRO A 14 12.30 15.70 13.18
C PRO A 14 13.18 15.14 12.06
N GLY A 15 13.33 13.81 12.03
CA GLY A 15 14.10 13.14 10.99
C GLY A 15 13.61 13.51 9.58
N PRO A 16 14.34 13.11 8.53
CA PRO A 16 13.93 13.42 7.16
C PRO A 16 12.51 12.92 6.89
N ALA A 17 11.71 13.78 6.24
CA ALA A 17 10.36 13.42 5.84
C ALA A 17 10.36 12.19 4.92
N LEU A 18 9.37 11.31 5.11
CA LEU A 18 9.20 10.11 4.29
C LEU A 18 9.02 10.48 2.81
N SER A 19 9.51 9.60 1.92
CA SER A 19 9.17 9.70 0.50
C SER A 19 7.67 9.52 0.30
N ALA A 20 7.13 9.93 -0.85
CA ALA A 20 5.71 9.72 -1.17
C ALA A 20 5.33 8.23 -1.13
N ASP A 21 6.21 7.36 -1.64
CA ASP A 21 6.02 5.91 -1.65
C ASP A 21 6.04 5.34 -0.22
N ASP A 22 7.00 5.78 0.60
CA ASP A 22 7.12 5.34 1.99
C ASP A 22 5.96 5.85 2.85
N THR A 23 5.44 7.04 2.57
CA THR A 23 4.26 7.61 3.24
C THR A 23 3.03 6.73 3.00
N VAL A 24 2.76 6.39 1.73
CA VAL A 24 1.64 5.51 1.37
C VAL A 24 1.85 4.10 1.96
N LYS A 25 3.08 3.59 1.96
CA LYS A 25 3.43 2.29 2.55
C LYS A 25 3.21 2.28 4.06
N ALA A 26 3.64 3.31 4.77
CA ALA A 26 3.45 3.45 6.21
C ALA A 26 1.95 3.52 6.58
N ALA A 27 1.16 4.32 5.86
CA ALA A 27 -0.29 4.37 6.06
C ALA A 27 -0.98 3.03 5.73
N THR A 28 -0.53 2.33 4.69
CA THR A 28 -1.03 0.99 4.35
C THR A 28 -0.76 0.01 5.49
N GLN A 29 0.46 0.02 6.04
CA GLN A 29 0.83 -0.83 7.17
C GLN A 29 0.00 -0.51 8.41
N LEU A 30 -0.16 0.78 8.77
CA LEU A 30 -0.99 1.21 9.88
C LEU A 30 -2.43 0.68 9.77
N LEU A 31 -3.08 0.87 8.62
CA LEU A 31 -4.45 0.43 8.39
C LEU A 31 -4.58 -1.10 8.43
N THR A 32 -3.59 -1.81 7.88
CA THR A 32 -3.55 -3.26 7.89
C THR A 32 -3.37 -3.81 9.31
N ASP A 33 -2.43 -3.25 10.08
CA ASP A 33 -2.15 -3.65 11.46
C ASP A 33 -3.38 -3.44 12.36
N ARG A 34 -4.07 -2.32 12.20
CA ARG A 34 -5.33 -2.03 12.90
C ARG A 34 -6.42 -3.03 12.57
N CYS A 35 -6.59 -3.34 11.29
CA CYS A 35 -7.57 -4.32 10.84
C CYS A 35 -7.29 -5.72 11.40
N LEU A 36 -6.03 -6.16 11.37
CA LEU A 36 -5.63 -7.45 11.93
C LEU A 36 -5.85 -7.49 13.46
N THR A 37 -5.46 -6.42 14.16
CA THR A 37 -5.62 -6.31 15.62
C THR A 37 -7.09 -6.32 16.01
N ALA A 38 -7.96 -5.64 15.25
CA ALA A 38 -9.41 -5.66 15.46
C ALA A 38 -10.03 -7.07 15.27
N GLN A 39 -9.35 -7.94 14.51
CA GLN A 39 -9.72 -9.35 14.35
C GLN A 39 -9.02 -10.27 15.38
N GLY A 40 -8.33 -9.72 16.37
CA GLY A 40 -7.60 -10.48 17.39
C GLY A 40 -6.32 -11.15 16.87
N LEU A 41 -5.78 -10.68 15.74
CA LEU A 41 -4.56 -11.20 15.13
C LEU A 41 -3.37 -10.28 15.39
N THR A 42 -2.20 -10.87 15.60
CA THR A 42 -0.94 -10.13 15.71
C THR A 42 -0.40 -9.80 14.31
N PRO A 43 -0.20 -8.51 13.97
CA PRO A 43 0.34 -8.15 12.67
C PRO A 43 1.75 -8.73 12.42
N PRO A 44 2.07 -9.17 11.19
CA PRO A 44 3.38 -9.73 10.89
C PRO A 44 4.45 -8.63 10.95
N ARG A 45 5.55 -8.91 11.67
CA ARG A 45 6.72 -8.02 11.75
C ARG A 45 7.96 -8.76 11.22
N PRO A 46 8.96 -8.05 10.66
CA PRO A 46 10.23 -8.65 10.29
C PRO A 46 10.83 -9.41 11.47
N GLY A 47 11.31 -10.64 11.23
CA GLY A 47 11.90 -11.49 12.27
C GLY A 47 10.89 -12.22 13.18
N ARG A 48 9.57 -12.08 12.96
CA ARG A 48 8.57 -12.89 13.64
C ARG A 48 8.83 -14.37 13.37
N ARG A 49 8.81 -15.18 14.43
CA ARG A 49 8.77 -16.65 14.29
C ARG A 49 7.38 -17.06 13.79
N PRO A 50 7.28 -17.90 12.73
CA PRO A 50 5.99 -18.44 12.30
C PRO A 50 5.29 -19.17 13.45
N GLY A 51 3.96 -19.02 13.50
CA GLY A 51 3.09 -19.81 14.36
C GLY A 51 2.85 -21.20 13.80
N THR A 52 1.80 -21.86 14.29
CA THR A 52 1.31 -23.10 13.68
C THR A 52 0.77 -22.84 12.28
N GLN A 53 0.69 -23.88 11.45
CA GLN A 53 0.12 -23.76 10.10
C GLN A 53 -1.28 -23.12 10.11
N ALA A 54 -2.17 -23.58 10.99
CA ALA A 54 -3.51 -23.03 11.12
C ALA A 54 -3.53 -21.54 11.54
N GLN A 55 -2.54 -21.09 12.31
CA GLN A 55 -2.38 -19.67 12.66
C GLN A 55 -1.90 -18.85 11.46
N GLU A 56 -0.94 -19.38 10.69
CA GLU A 56 -0.44 -18.70 9.49
C GLU A 56 -1.50 -18.64 8.38
N GLU A 57 -2.29 -19.69 8.20
CA GLU A 57 -3.42 -19.71 7.26
C GLU A 57 -4.46 -18.66 7.65
N ARG A 58 -4.88 -18.64 8.92
CA ARG A 58 -5.82 -17.61 9.42
C ARG A 58 -5.28 -16.19 9.23
N LEU A 59 -3.99 -15.99 9.47
CA LEU A 59 -3.34 -14.69 9.26
C LEU A 59 -3.32 -14.32 7.76
N ALA A 60 -2.98 -15.26 6.89
CA ALA A 60 -2.96 -15.06 5.45
C ALA A 60 -4.36 -14.71 4.92
N ASP A 61 -5.38 -15.46 5.32
CA ASP A 61 -6.78 -15.22 4.95
C ASP A 61 -7.25 -13.84 5.41
N ALA A 62 -6.93 -13.44 6.64
CA ALA A 62 -7.29 -12.12 7.15
C ALA A 62 -6.52 -10.99 6.45
N LEU A 63 -5.25 -11.20 6.12
CA LEU A 63 -4.40 -10.20 5.48
C LEU A 63 -4.77 -10.00 4.00
N PHE A 64 -4.83 -11.10 3.26
CA PHE A 64 -4.94 -11.11 1.80
C PHE A 64 -6.37 -11.35 1.30
N GLY A 65 -7.29 -11.77 2.16
CA GLY A 65 -8.63 -12.21 1.78
C GLY A 65 -8.69 -13.71 1.53
N ALA A 66 -9.87 -14.29 1.69
CA ALA A 66 -10.17 -15.70 1.42
C ALA A 66 -11.54 -15.89 0.75
N GLY A 67 -12.26 -14.80 0.51
CA GLY A 67 -13.58 -14.81 -0.12
C GLY A 67 -13.53 -15.10 -1.62
N ARG A 68 -14.71 -15.44 -2.17
CA ARG A 68 -14.90 -15.68 -3.62
C ARG A 68 -14.85 -14.39 -4.46
N THR A 69 -14.77 -13.21 -3.84
CA THR A 69 -14.85 -11.93 -4.54
C THR A 69 -13.47 -11.46 -4.97
N GLU A 70 -13.10 -11.80 -6.21
CA GLU A 70 -11.83 -11.43 -6.82
C GLU A 70 -12.04 -10.38 -7.93
N LEU A 71 -11.08 -9.45 -8.02
CA LEU A 71 -10.80 -8.70 -9.23
C LEU A 71 -9.86 -9.54 -10.10
N SER A 72 -10.05 -9.48 -11.41
CA SER A 72 -9.18 -10.16 -12.38
C SER A 72 -8.92 -9.26 -13.58
N LEU A 73 -7.68 -9.21 -14.04
CA LEU A 73 -7.29 -8.53 -15.26
C LEU A 73 -6.36 -9.43 -16.07
N ARG A 74 -6.75 -9.70 -17.31
CA ARG A 74 -5.89 -10.39 -18.29
C ARG A 74 -4.95 -9.38 -18.94
N LEU A 75 -3.66 -9.66 -18.87
CA LEU A 75 -2.60 -8.86 -19.44
C LEU A 75 -2.40 -9.18 -20.93
N PRO A 76 -1.85 -8.24 -21.72
CA PRO A 76 -1.48 -8.49 -23.12
C PRO A 76 -0.51 -9.66 -23.31
N THR A 77 0.28 -9.99 -22.29
CA THR A 77 1.19 -11.14 -22.24
C THR A 77 0.46 -12.49 -22.11
N GLY A 78 -0.86 -12.48 -21.91
CA GLY A 78 -1.70 -13.67 -21.74
C GLY A 78 -1.92 -14.09 -20.28
N TYR A 79 -1.06 -13.65 -19.36
CA TYR A 79 -1.22 -13.89 -17.91
C TYR A 79 -2.43 -13.17 -17.33
N SER A 80 -2.99 -13.69 -16.24
CA SER A 80 -4.05 -13.02 -15.49
C SER A 80 -3.58 -12.67 -14.08
N VAL A 81 -3.76 -11.41 -13.69
CA VAL A 81 -3.52 -10.93 -12.33
C VAL A 81 -4.85 -10.95 -11.61
N ARG A 82 -4.85 -11.45 -10.37
CA ARG A 82 -6.03 -11.52 -9.50
C ARG A 82 -5.75 -10.89 -8.16
N ALA A 83 -6.78 -10.33 -7.54
CA ALA A 83 -6.70 -9.80 -6.19
C ALA A 83 -8.05 -9.98 -5.50
N HIS A 84 -8.03 -10.41 -4.25
CA HIS A 84 -9.22 -10.41 -3.41
C HIS A 84 -9.66 -8.97 -3.11
N THR A 85 -10.96 -8.80 -2.91
CA THR A 85 -11.58 -7.51 -2.52
C THR A 85 -11.88 -7.43 -1.02
N ASP A 86 -11.70 -8.55 -0.32
CA ASP A 86 -11.72 -8.72 1.12
C ASP A 86 -10.31 -8.82 1.72
N GLY A 87 -10.24 -8.95 3.05
CA GLY A 87 -9.00 -8.90 3.80
C GLY A 87 -8.54 -7.49 4.15
N CYS A 88 -7.58 -7.42 5.07
CA CYS A 88 -7.09 -6.16 5.62
C CYS A 88 -6.32 -5.32 4.59
N LEU A 89 -5.58 -5.95 3.69
CA LEU A 89 -4.85 -5.23 2.64
C LEU A 89 -5.81 -4.58 1.64
N ALA A 90 -6.85 -5.30 1.21
CA ALA A 90 -7.89 -4.76 0.33
C ALA A 90 -8.65 -3.60 0.99
N SER A 91 -8.96 -3.73 2.29
CA SER A 91 -9.60 -2.67 3.07
C SER A 91 -8.71 -1.42 3.15
N ALA A 92 -7.41 -1.58 3.42
CA ALA A 92 -6.44 -0.48 3.44
C ALA A 92 -6.33 0.20 2.07
N GLN A 93 -6.27 -0.58 0.99
CA GLN A 93 -6.23 -0.04 -0.38
C GLN A 93 -7.50 0.77 -0.69
N ARG A 94 -8.68 0.27 -0.34
CA ARG A 94 -9.94 1.01 -0.52
C ARG A 94 -9.96 2.31 0.30
N ALA A 95 -9.45 2.29 1.52
CA ALA A 95 -9.39 3.47 2.38
C ALA A 95 -8.44 4.55 1.83
N LEU A 96 -7.34 4.17 1.17
CA LEU A 96 -6.35 5.10 0.63
C LEU A 96 -6.69 5.57 -0.79
N TYR A 97 -7.10 4.65 -1.67
CA TYR A 97 -7.29 4.94 -3.10
C TYR A 97 -8.76 5.20 -3.48
N GLY A 98 -9.71 4.90 -2.60
CA GLY A 98 -11.14 5.00 -2.88
C GLY A 98 -11.63 3.83 -3.73
N ASP A 99 -11.79 4.03 -5.04
CA ASP A 99 -12.30 3.00 -5.95
C ASP A 99 -11.27 1.89 -6.17
N GLN A 100 -11.44 0.79 -5.42
CA GLN A 100 -10.55 -0.36 -5.46
C GLN A 100 -10.51 -1.03 -6.84
N ARG A 101 -11.64 -1.10 -7.57
CA ARG A 101 -11.68 -1.73 -8.90
C ARG A 101 -10.88 -0.89 -9.89
N ARG A 102 -11.08 0.43 -9.88
CA ARG A 102 -10.35 1.35 -10.75
C ARG A 102 -8.86 1.35 -10.41
N TRP A 103 -8.51 1.40 -9.13
CA TRP A 103 -7.14 1.29 -8.66
C TRP A 103 -6.47 0.00 -9.12
N PHE A 104 -7.12 -1.15 -8.95
CA PHE A 104 -6.59 -2.45 -9.34
C PHE A 104 -6.31 -2.48 -10.84
N GLN A 105 -7.27 -2.03 -11.67
CA GLN A 105 -7.11 -2.02 -13.11
C GLN A 105 -5.89 -1.19 -13.55
N VAL A 106 -5.83 0.08 -13.14
CA VAL A 106 -4.78 0.99 -13.64
C VAL A 106 -3.40 0.66 -13.06
N SER A 107 -3.33 0.26 -11.78
CA SER A 107 -2.08 -0.14 -11.16
C SER A 107 -1.54 -1.42 -11.77
N THR A 108 -2.41 -2.38 -12.06
CA THR A 108 -2.01 -3.62 -12.73
C THR A 108 -1.47 -3.34 -14.14
N VAL A 109 -2.13 -2.47 -14.92
CA VAL A 109 -1.61 -2.06 -16.24
C VAL A 109 -0.25 -1.38 -16.11
N VAL A 110 -0.15 -0.33 -15.28
CA VAL A 110 1.06 0.48 -15.15
C VAL A 110 2.26 -0.32 -14.63
N ASN A 111 2.04 -1.21 -13.67
CA ASN A 111 3.10 -2.07 -13.11
C ASN A 111 3.58 -3.15 -14.10
N ASN A 112 2.83 -3.41 -15.18
CA ASN A 112 3.15 -4.43 -16.18
C ASN A 112 3.57 -3.87 -17.55
N LEU A 113 3.75 -2.55 -17.70
CA LEU A 113 4.15 -1.95 -18.98
C LEU A 113 5.54 -2.41 -19.46
N LYS A 114 6.47 -2.68 -18.54
CA LYS A 114 7.81 -3.19 -18.89
C LYS A 114 7.75 -4.63 -19.42
N PRO A 115 7.11 -5.59 -18.73
CA PRO A 115 6.81 -6.90 -19.31
C PRO A 115 6.09 -6.85 -20.66
N GLU A 116 5.11 -5.95 -20.81
CA GLU A 116 4.38 -5.78 -22.06
C GLU A 116 5.28 -5.30 -23.21
N ALA A 117 6.15 -4.31 -22.95
CA ALA A 117 7.10 -3.82 -23.94
C ALA A 117 8.04 -4.92 -24.44
N ALA A 118 8.55 -5.75 -23.52
CA ALA A 118 9.37 -6.90 -23.85
C ALA A 118 8.60 -7.92 -24.71
N TYR A 119 7.37 -8.27 -24.33
CA TYR A 119 6.51 -9.19 -25.08
C TYR A 119 6.22 -8.71 -26.51
N ARG A 120 5.91 -7.41 -26.67
CA ARG A 120 5.63 -6.79 -27.97
C ARG A 120 6.89 -6.47 -28.78
N LYS A 121 8.08 -6.71 -28.23
CA LYS A 121 9.38 -6.34 -28.84
C LYS A 121 9.43 -4.86 -29.26
N THR A 122 8.93 -3.97 -28.39
CA THR A 122 8.90 -2.52 -28.63
C THR A 122 9.45 -1.75 -27.43
N SER A 123 9.61 -0.43 -27.57
CA SER A 123 10.13 0.40 -26.48
C SER A 123 9.08 0.63 -25.39
N LEU A 124 9.54 0.77 -24.14
CA LEU A 124 8.67 1.15 -23.02
C LEU A 124 8.01 2.52 -23.26
N ALA A 125 8.66 3.43 -23.97
CA ALA A 125 8.09 4.72 -24.34
C ALA A 125 6.86 4.56 -25.26
N SER A 126 6.95 3.68 -26.27
CA SER A 126 5.85 3.36 -27.17
C SER A 126 4.66 2.76 -26.41
N VAL A 127 4.91 1.78 -25.54
CA VAL A 127 3.86 1.19 -24.70
C VAL A 127 3.22 2.22 -23.76
N ARG A 128 4.04 3.06 -23.10
CA ARG A 128 3.54 4.14 -22.23
C ARG A 128 2.69 5.16 -23.00
N ALA A 129 3.04 5.48 -24.24
CA ALA A 129 2.25 6.38 -25.07
C ALA A 129 0.87 5.78 -25.39
N GLY A 130 0.80 4.47 -25.65
CA GLY A 130 -0.44 3.74 -25.85
C GLY A 130 -1.34 3.69 -24.60
N HIS A 131 -0.74 3.62 -23.41
CA HIS A 131 -1.44 3.57 -22.11
C HIS A 131 -1.49 4.91 -21.37
N ARG A 132 -1.46 6.04 -22.11
CA ARG A 132 -1.39 7.39 -21.50
C ARG A 132 -2.55 7.69 -20.54
N THR A 133 -3.73 7.15 -20.81
CA THR A 133 -4.94 7.36 -20.00
C THR A 133 -4.83 6.62 -18.66
N GLU A 134 -4.36 5.38 -18.68
CA GLU A 134 -4.11 4.54 -17.52
C GLU A 134 -2.99 5.14 -16.66
N VAL A 135 -1.91 5.62 -17.29
CA VAL A 135 -0.81 6.30 -16.59
C VAL A 135 -1.31 7.58 -15.90
N ALA A 136 -2.13 8.39 -16.59
CA ALA A 136 -2.70 9.60 -15.99
C ALA A 136 -3.67 9.28 -14.84
N ALA A 137 -4.51 8.26 -14.99
CA ALA A 137 -5.42 7.81 -13.94
C ALA A 137 -4.67 7.24 -12.73
N TRP A 138 -3.62 6.46 -12.95
CA TRP A 138 -2.75 5.93 -11.90
C TRP A 138 -2.09 7.06 -11.11
N ARG A 139 -1.56 8.10 -11.78
CA ARG A 139 -0.98 9.28 -11.11
C ARG A 139 -1.98 9.97 -10.19
N ARG A 140 -3.21 10.23 -10.67
CA ARG A 140 -4.27 10.85 -9.86
C ARG A 140 -4.64 10.01 -8.63
N LEU A 141 -4.75 8.70 -8.80
CA LEU A 141 -5.04 7.80 -7.68
C LEU A 141 -3.90 7.75 -6.66
N ARG A 142 -2.65 7.79 -7.12
CA ARG A 142 -1.48 7.86 -6.23
C ARG A 142 -1.40 9.16 -5.47
N GLU A 143 -1.73 10.28 -6.10
CA GLU A 143 -1.79 11.58 -5.44
C GLU A 143 -2.90 11.62 -4.37
N HIS A 144 -4.09 11.11 -4.69
CA HIS A 144 -5.18 10.97 -3.73
C HIS A 144 -4.76 10.12 -2.51
N ALA A 145 -4.16 8.95 -2.75
CA ALA A 145 -3.68 8.07 -1.69
C ALA A 145 -2.57 8.71 -0.85
N LEU A 146 -1.68 9.49 -1.46
CA LEU A 146 -0.64 10.21 -0.73
C LEU A 146 -1.23 11.26 0.21
N ASN A 147 -2.20 12.04 -0.26
CA ASN A 147 -2.87 13.02 0.59
C ASN A 147 -3.59 12.33 1.75
N ARG A 148 -4.35 11.27 1.45
CA ARG A 148 -5.04 10.50 2.50
C ARG A 148 -4.09 9.86 3.50
N ALA A 149 -2.94 9.37 3.04
CA ALA A 149 -1.90 8.79 3.89
C ALA A 149 -1.29 9.83 4.85
N ARG A 150 -1.03 11.05 4.37
CA ARG A 150 -0.53 12.14 5.20
C ARG A 150 -1.50 12.50 6.31
N ASP A 151 -2.79 12.67 5.97
CA ASP A 151 -3.83 12.98 6.96
C ASP A 151 -3.89 11.89 8.05
N LEU A 152 -3.92 10.62 7.63
CA LEU A 152 -3.97 9.48 8.54
C LEU A 152 -2.77 9.41 9.49
N LEU A 153 -1.57 9.72 9.00
CA LEU A 153 -0.36 9.66 9.81
C LEU A 153 -0.24 10.87 10.75
N ALA A 154 -0.66 12.06 10.31
CA ALA A 154 -0.73 13.24 11.17
C ALA A 154 -1.71 13.03 12.34
N ASP A 155 -2.88 12.43 12.08
CA ASP A 155 -3.86 12.10 13.12
C ASP A 155 -3.34 11.08 14.14
N GLN A 156 -2.32 10.27 13.79
CA GLN A 156 -1.70 9.31 14.72
C GLN A 156 -0.68 9.93 15.66
N GLU A 157 0.06 10.94 15.22
CA GLU A 157 1.04 11.60 16.08
C GLU A 157 0.39 12.40 17.22
N GLN A 158 -0.92 12.69 17.08
CA GLN A 158 -1.72 13.42 18.06
C GLN A 158 -2.40 12.52 19.11
N GLN A 159 -2.34 11.20 18.96
CA GLN A 159 -2.97 10.20 19.84
C GLN A 159 -1.92 9.54 20.74
#